data_AF-B9TMB7-F1
#
_entry.id   AF-B9TMB7-F1
#
_cell.length_a   1.000
_cell.length_b   1.000
_cell.length_c   1.000
_cell.angle_alpha   90.00
_cell.angle_beta   90.00
_cell.angle_gamma   90.00
#
_symmetry.space_group_name_H-M   'P 1'
#
loop_
_entity.id
_entity.type
_entity.pdbx_description
1 polymer ?
#
loop_
_entity_poly.entity_id
_entity_poly.type
_entity_poly.pdbx_seq_one_letter_code
_entity_poly.pdbx_strand_id
1 'polypeptide(L)' 'MRKLLGTAALAWAVSAGAANTIDLAGDWRFALDREDAGVTAHWEGRTLPDRIRIPGILNAQGYGDAITAQTPWVLSL' A
#
# COMPACT_ATOMS: atom_id res chain seq x y z
N MET A 1 -67.19 -2.32 -12.89
CA MET A 1 -66.28 -1.15 -12.79
C MET A 1 -64.89 -1.65 -12.46
N ARG A 2 -63.99 -1.71 -13.45
CA ARG A 2 -62.64 -2.31 -13.33
C ARG A 2 -61.67 -1.21 -12.88
N LYS A 3 -61.32 -1.17 -11.59
CA LYS A 3 -60.28 -0.29 -11.07
C LYS A 3 -58.92 -0.89 -11.45
N LEU A 4 -58.25 -0.27 -12.42
CA LEU A 4 -56.86 -0.58 -12.78
C LEU A 4 -55.97 -0.09 -11.63
N LEU A 5 -55.45 -1.00 -10.81
CA LEU A 5 -54.38 -0.68 -9.87
C LEU A 5 -53.06 -0.62 -10.67
N GLY A 6 -52.58 0.59 -10.93
CA GLY A 6 -51.24 0.81 -11.44
C GLY A 6 -50.22 0.57 -10.33
N THR A 7 -49.37 -0.43 -10.48
CA THR A 7 -48.20 -0.64 -9.63
C THR A 7 -47.14 0.39 -9.97
N ALA A 8 -46.98 1.41 -9.12
CA ALA A 8 -45.81 2.28 -9.15
C ALA A 8 -44.63 1.52 -8.54
N ALA A 9 -43.72 1.04 -9.38
CA ALA A 9 -42.45 0.48 -8.92
C ALA A 9 -41.52 1.63 -8.52
N LEU A 10 -41.30 1.80 -7.21
CA LEU A 10 -40.32 2.74 -6.69
C LEU A 10 -38.93 2.11 -6.84
N ALA A 11 -38.18 2.51 -7.86
CA ALA A 11 -36.80 2.08 -8.02
C ALA A 11 -35.93 2.77 -6.95
N TRP A 12 -35.51 2.02 -5.94
CA TRP A 12 -34.44 2.48 -5.04
C TRP A 12 -33.11 2.40 -5.79
N ALA A 13 -32.58 3.56 -6.18
CA ALA A 13 -31.20 3.66 -6.60
C ALA A 13 -30.31 3.42 -5.38
N VAL A 14 -29.67 2.26 -5.31
CA VAL A 14 -28.55 2.04 -4.38
C VAL A 14 -27.44 2.99 -4.79
N SER A 15 -27.18 4.00 -3.96
CA SER A 15 -26.00 4.84 -4.11
C SER A 15 -24.78 3.99 -3.78
N ALA A 16 -23.93 3.72 -4.79
CA ALA A 16 -22.60 3.19 -4.53
C ALA A 16 -21.84 4.26 -3.72
N GLY A 17 -21.64 4.02 -2.43
CA GLY A 17 -20.85 4.91 -1.59
C GLY A 17 -19.45 5.06 -2.18
N ALA A 18 -18.96 6.29 -2.28
CA ALA A 18 -17.58 6.53 -2.68
C ALA A 18 -16.65 5.73 -1.75
N ALA A 19 -15.72 4.97 -2.33
CA ALA A 19 -14.74 4.24 -1.54
C ALA A 19 -13.95 5.25 -0.68
N ASN A 20 -13.92 5.03 0.63
CA ASN A 20 -13.14 5.88 1.52
C ASN A 20 -11.66 5.71 1.18
N THR A 21 -10.99 6.81 0.82
CA THR A 21 -9.57 6.78 0.50
C THR A 21 -8.79 7.09 1.77
N ILE A 22 -7.88 6.18 2.13
CA ILE A 22 -6.98 6.36 3.28
C ILE A 22 -5.58 6.62 2.74
N ASP A 23 -5.00 7.75 3.16
CA ASP A 23 -3.58 8.02 2.91
C ASP A 23 -2.73 7.14 3.83
N LEU A 24 -1.77 6.44 3.24
CA LEU A 24 -0.84 5.52 3.91
C LEU A 24 0.58 6.09 4.00
N ALA A 25 0.79 7.33 3.55
CA ALA A 25 2.06 8.02 3.71
C ALA A 25 2.38 8.25 5.19
N GLY A 26 3.65 8.09 5.55
CA GLY A 26 4.10 8.25 6.94
C GLY A 26 5.25 7.31 7.30
N ASP A 27 5.42 7.09 8.61
CA ASP A 27 6.53 6.31 9.16
C ASP A 27 6.14 4.85 9.40
N TRP A 28 6.80 3.96 8.68
CA TRP A 28 6.60 2.52 8.72
C TRP A 28 7.71 1.83 9.49
N ARG A 29 7.40 0.71 10.15
CA ARG A 29 8.43 -0.21 10.67
C ARG A 29 9.03 -1.00 9.52
N PHE A 30 10.33 -1.22 9.54
CA PHE A 30 11.06 -1.79 8.41
C PHE A 30 12.34 -2.51 8.84
N ALA A 31 12.86 -3.39 7.97
CA ALA A 31 14.18 -4.00 8.05
C ALA A 31 14.69 -4.31 6.64
N LEU A 32 16.00 -4.19 6.41
CA LEU A 32 16.66 -4.63 5.17
C LEU A 32 16.86 -6.15 5.21
N ASP A 33 16.32 -6.84 4.19
CA ASP A 33 16.47 -8.29 4.06
C ASP A 33 17.55 -8.64 3.02
N ARG A 34 18.82 -8.48 3.40
CA ARG A 34 19.96 -8.74 2.50
C ARG A 34 20.17 -10.23 2.21
N GLU A 35 19.66 -11.09 3.09
CA GLU A 35 19.88 -12.54 3.07
C GLU A 35 18.64 -13.31 2.62
N ASP A 36 17.56 -12.62 2.23
CA ASP A 36 16.26 -13.20 1.88
C ASP A 36 15.70 -14.11 2.99
N ALA A 37 15.90 -13.71 4.24
CA ALA A 37 15.56 -14.47 5.43
C ALA A 37 14.19 -14.10 6.01
N GLY A 38 13.60 -12.98 5.60
CA GLY A 38 12.44 -12.38 6.25
C GLY A 38 11.22 -13.29 6.26
N VAL A 39 10.96 -13.97 5.15
CA VAL A 39 9.84 -14.91 5.01
C VAL A 39 10.07 -16.16 5.85
N THR A 40 11.23 -16.80 5.74
CA THR A 40 11.55 -18.01 6.52
C THR A 40 11.59 -17.75 8.02
N ALA A 41 12.00 -16.55 8.44
CA ALA A 41 12.06 -16.15 9.83
C ALA A 41 10.77 -15.47 10.35
N HIS A 42 9.70 -15.45 9.57
CA HIS A 42 8.38 -14.92 9.95
C HIS A 42 8.42 -13.48 10.49
N TRP A 43 9.09 -12.58 9.77
CA TRP A 43 9.29 -11.19 10.18
C TRP A 43 7.98 -10.39 10.29
N GLU A 44 6.93 -10.78 9.56
CA GLU A 44 5.58 -10.21 9.66
C GLU A 44 4.96 -10.37 11.06
N GLY A 45 5.37 -11.39 11.81
CA GLY A 45 4.86 -11.69 13.15
C GLY A 45 5.56 -10.94 14.29
N ARG A 46 6.56 -10.08 13.99
CA ARG A 46 7.38 -9.41 15.00
C ARG A 46 7.49 -7.91 14.77
N THR A 47 8.05 -7.22 15.76
CA THR A 47 8.44 -5.81 15.60
C THR A 47 9.77 -5.74 14.85
N LEU A 48 9.78 -5.03 13.73
CA LEU A 48 10.99 -4.72 12.97
C LEU A 48 11.76 -3.57 13.65
N PRO A 49 13.10 -3.60 13.63
CA PRO A 49 13.95 -2.73 14.43
C PRO A 49 13.95 -1.26 13.97
N ASP A 50 13.77 -1.00 12.68
CA ASP A 50 13.96 0.32 12.09
C ASP A 50 12.64 0.98 11.68
N ARG A 51 12.73 2.28 11.32
CA ARG A 51 11.62 3.04 10.73
C ARG A 51 12.05 3.75 9.46
N ILE A 52 11.11 3.87 8.52
CA ILE A 52 11.31 4.58 7.25
C ILE A 52 10.06 5.37 6.87
N ARG A 53 10.23 6.53 6.22
CA ARG A 53 9.12 7.29 5.64
C ARG A 53 8.80 6.77 4.25
N ILE A 54 7.51 6.53 3.99
CA ILE A 54 6.97 6.22 2.66
C ILE A 54 5.99 7.35 2.24
N PRO A 55 6.00 7.83 0.98
CA PRO A 55 6.89 7.44 -0.11
C PRO A 55 8.32 8.02 0.03
N GLY A 56 9.29 7.37 -0.61
CA GLY A 56 10.71 7.75 -0.59
C GLY A 56 11.61 6.59 -1.04
N ILE A 57 12.91 6.86 -1.24
CA ILE A 57 13.92 5.84 -1.55
C ILE A 57 14.83 5.60 -0.34
N LEU A 58 15.40 4.39 -0.23
CA LEU A 58 16.21 3.96 0.92
C LEU A 58 17.42 4.88 1.17
N ASN A 59 18.20 5.16 0.12
CA ASN A 59 19.46 5.91 0.25
C ASN A 59 19.24 7.36 0.70
N ALA A 60 18.13 7.99 0.28
CA ALA A 60 17.78 9.35 0.70
C ALA A 60 17.46 9.43 2.21
N GLN A 61 17.22 8.28 2.84
CA GLN A 61 16.92 8.15 4.26
C GLN A 61 18.07 7.45 5.03
N GLY A 62 19.25 7.30 4.41
CA GLY A 62 20.44 6.75 5.06
C GLY A 62 20.52 5.22 5.07
N TYR A 63 19.65 4.53 4.34
CA TYR A 63 19.63 3.07 4.25
C TYR A 63 20.16 2.55 2.90
N GLY A 64 20.70 1.34 2.91
CA GLY A 64 21.25 0.68 1.72
C GLY A 64 22.74 0.97 1.53
N ASP A 65 23.26 0.53 0.39
CA ASP A 65 24.67 0.70 0.06
C ASP A 65 24.96 2.11 -0.46
N ALA A 66 26.20 2.56 -0.26
CA ALA A 66 26.64 3.85 -0.79
C ALA A 66 26.56 3.86 -2.33
N ILE A 67 25.99 4.93 -2.88
CA ILE A 67 25.97 5.16 -4.33
C ILE A 67 27.34 5.68 -4.76
N THR A 68 27.98 5.00 -5.71
CA THR A 68 29.28 5.35 -6.27
C THR A 68 29.23 5.32 -7.79
N ALA A 69 30.32 5.72 -8.45
CA ALA A 69 30.45 5.59 -9.90
C ALA A 69 30.42 4.12 -10.39
N GLN A 70 30.61 3.16 -9.48
CA GLN A 70 30.58 1.72 -9.77
C GLN A 70 29.23 1.08 -9.46
N THR A 71 28.28 1.82 -8.87
CA THR A 71 26.94 1.30 -8.61
C THR A 71 26.32 0.83 -9.94
N PRO A 72 25.90 -0.46 -10.04
CA PRO A 72 25.23 -0.94 -11.23
C PRO A 72 23.95 -0.15 -11.46
N TRP A 73 23.93 0.67 -12.50
CA TRP A 73 22.73 1.39 -12.89
C TRP A 73 21.80 0.41 -13.57
N VAL A 74 20.67 0.14 -12.93
CA VAL A 74 19.56 -0.51 -13.62
C VAL A 74 18.91 0.55 -14.51
N LEU A 75 19.22 0.49 -15.80
CA LEU A 75 18.40 1.18 -16.81
C LEU A 75 17.08 0.42 -16.91
N SER A 76 16.07 0.81 -16.15
CA SER A 76 14.70 0.48 -16.54
C SER A 76 13.71 1.54 -16.09
N LEU A 77 12.92 1.98 -17.05
CA LEU A 77 11.47 2.09 -16.86
C LEU A 77 10.85 0.80 -17.40
#